data_AF-A0A3D8M2X9-F1
#
_entry.id   AF-A0A3D8M2X9-F1
#
_cell.length_a   1.000
_cell.length_b   1.000
_cell.length_c   1.000
_cell.angle_alpha   90.00
_cell.angle_beta   90.00
_cell.angle_gamma   90.00
#
_symmetry.space_group_name_H-M   'P 1'
#
loop_
_entity.id
_entity.type
_entity.pdbx_description
1 polymer ?
#
loop_
_entity_poly.entity_id
_entity_poly.type
_entity_poly.pdbx_seq_one_letter_code
_entity_poly.pdbx_strand_id
1 'polypeptide(L)'
;MFNIKVSEITDNRPFVESDMTEMAFYVKQTFARYSKMIDSGYLVMEESFRQENDDTVTRQFDPNNEELLCYADSTLLTNLKDIYQFCFVETDKRKFFDAVAEGYGITMGGINDFLSETMSPCLCYQSLSENGVMEDYYDSSKIHRLFIAFFAQLKVVYGSLDEQLSSVPDMSHHLANIQALGVDLNHFSFREITMLSGYKTERAVRNLASPSTPAHRRISIIKEGRNTYVSHDEAVRWLSSNGKSM
;
A
#
# COMPACT_ATOMS: atom_id res chain seq x y z
N MET A 1 -8.52 5.54 -16.81
CA MET A 1 -7.43 5.19 -15.86
C MET A 1 -7.52 6.18 -14.71
N PHE A 2 -7.65 5.71 -13.47
CA PHE A 2 -7.65 6.58 -12.30
C PHE A 2 -6.29 7.25 -12.18
N ASN A 3 -6.26 8.57 -12.00
CA ASN A 3 -5.02 9.32 -11.93
C ASN A 3 -4.53 9.32 -10.47
N ILE A 4 -3.91 8.22 -10.04
CA ILE A 4 -3.41 8.07 -8.67
C ILE A 4 -2.27 9.07 -8.46
N LYS A 5 -2.49 10.03 -7.56
CA LYS A 5 -1.48 11.03 -7.20
C LYS A 5 -0.69 10.56 -5.99
N VAL A 6 0.41 9.84 -6.24
CA VAL A 6 1.34 9.47 -5.18
C VAL A 6 2.25 10.65 -4.84
N SER A 7 2.06 11.19 -3.64
CA SER A 7 2.91 12.26 -3.10
C SER A 7 4.28 11.72 -2.67
N GLU A 8 5.29 12.60 -2.65
CA GLU A 8 6.59 12.29 -2.06
C GLU A 8 6.42 11.93 -0.57
N ILE A 9 7.09 10.86 -0.12
CA ILE A 9 7.10 10.47 1.30
C ILE A 9 7.92 11.49 2.08
N THR A 10 7.21 12.34 2.82
CA THR A 10 7.77 13.35 3.74
C THR A 10 7.75 12.90 5.20
N ASP A 11 7.01 11.83 5.52
CA ASP A 11 7.05 11.17 6.81
C ASP A 11 6.80 9.66 6.66
N ASN A 12 7.85 8.88 6.87
CA ASN A 12 7.81 7.43 6.84
C ASN A 12 7.63 6.81 8.23
N ARG A 13 6.55 7.17 8.92
CA ARG A 13 6.19 6.55 10.19
C ARG A 13 5.99 5.03 10.03
N PRO A 14 6.48 4.17 10.93
CA PRO A 14 6.21 2.74 10.90
C PRO A 14 4.71 2.44 10.96
N PHE A 15 4.27 1.41 10.25
CA PHE A 15 2.91 0.89 10.37
C PHE A 15 2.74 0.08 11.65
N VAL A 16 1.56 0.19 12.24
CA VAL A 16 1.08 -0.68 13.32
C VAL A 16 -0.19 -1.40 12.87
N GLU A 17 -0.53 -2.52 13.52
CA GLU A 17 -1.71 -3.31 13.14
C GLU A 17 -3.02 -2.49 13.15
N SER A 18 -3.15 -1.52 14.07
CA SER A 18 -4.32 -0.64 14.11
C SER A 18 -4.49 0.22 12.86
N ASP A 19 -3.40 0.55 12.13
CA ASP A 19 -3.50 1.26 10.85
C ASP A 19 -4.28 0.42 9.81
N MET A 20 -4.17 -0.92 9.83
CA MET A 20 -4.91 -1.79 8.90
C MET A 20 -6.41 -1.79 9.19
N THR A 21 -6.76 -1.73 10.47
CA THR A 21 -8.15 -1.67 10.91
C THR A 21 -8.78 -0.33 10.55
N GLU A 22 -8.05 0.76 10.78
CA GLU A 22 -8.43 2.11 10.35
C GLU A 22 -8.63 2.18 8.82
N MET A 23 -7.70 1.63 8.03
CA MET A 23 -7.82 1.53 6.57
C MET A 23 -9.11 0.83 6.15
N ALA A 24 -9.34 -0.39 6.66
CA ALA A 24 -10.50 -1.18 6.30
C ALA A 24 -11.80 -0.44 6.68
N PHE A 25 -11.81 0.22 7.84
CA PHE A 25 -12.94 1.01 8.30
C PHE A 25 -13.32 2.13 7.32
N TYR A 26 -12.37 2.99 6.94
CA TYR A 26 -12.66 4.12 6.04
C TYR A 26 -13.01 3.65 4.62
N VAL A 27 -12.31 2.64 4.09
CA VAL A 27 -12.65 2.05 2.78
C VAL A 27 -14.08 1.51 2.82
N LYS A 28 -14.42 0.68 3.81
CA LYS A 28 -15.76 0.09 3.95
C LYS A 28 -16.85 1.16 4.11
N GLN A 29 -16.60 2.20 4.91
CA GLN A 29 -17.56 3.29 5.11
C GLN A 29 -17.83 4.05 3.80
N THR A 30 -16.78 4.36 3.03
CA THR A 30 -16.90 5.03 1.72
C THR A 30 -17.67 4.20 0.71
N PHE A 31 -17.41 2.89 0.64
CA PHE A 31 -18.18 2.01 -0.23
C PHE A 31 -19.64 1.87 0.20
N ALA A 32 -19.91 1.73 1.50
CA ALA A 32 -21.28 1.68 2.01
C ALA A 32 -22.07 2.95 1.65
N ARG A 33 -21.45 4.13 1.79
CA ARG A 33 -22.05 5.41 1.40
C ARG A 33 -22.28 5.47 -0.11
N TYR A 34 -21.28 5.09 -0.91
CA TYR A 34 -21.40 5.06 -2.37
C TYR A 34 -22.51 4.12 -2.85
N SER A 35 -22.54 2.87 -2.37
CA SER A 35 -23.58 1.89 -2.73
C SER A 35 -24.96 2.40 -2.37
N LYS A 36 -25.13 3.00 -1.19
CA LYS A 36 -26.43 3.58 -0.78
C LYS A 36 -26.88 4.70 -1.73
N MET A 37 -25.96 5.54 -2.17
CA MET A 37 -26.24 6.61 -3.15
C MET A 37 -26.69 6.04 -4.49
N ILE A 38 -26.02 4.98 -4.98
CA ILE A 38 -26.36 4.33 -6.26
C ILE A 38 -27.69 3.60 -6.18
N ASP A 39 -27.92 2.82 -5.12
CA ASP A 39 -29.08 1.93 -5.02
C ASP A 39 -30.36 2.65 -4.59
N SER A 40 -30.24 3.66 -3.73
CA SER A 40 -31.40 4.35 -3.11
C SER A 40 -31.50 5.84 -3.48
N GLY A 41 -30.53 6.36 -4.23
CA GLY A 41 -30.47 7.78 -4.59
C GLY A 41 -29.79 8.65 -3.53
N TYR A 42 -29.36 9.84 -3.96
CA TYR A 42 -28.57 10.79 -3.16
C TYR A 42 -29.26 11.20 -1.84
N LEU A 43 -30.54 11.58 -1.87
CA LEU A 43 -31.24 12.07 -0.68
C LEU A 43 -31.37 11.01 0.41
N VAL A 44 -31.64 9.76 0.03
CA VAL A 44 -31.75 8.64 0.98
C VAL A 44 -30.39 8.31 1.58
N MET A 45 -29.32 8.41 0.79
CA MET A 45 -27.96 8.28 1.29
C MET A 45 -27.66 9.38 2.32
N GLU A 46 -27.93 10.65 2.01
CA GLU A 46 -27.69 11.74 2.95
C GLU A 46 -28.42 11.53 4.28
N GLU A 47 -29.71 11.17 4.25
CA GLU A 47 -30.48 10.86 5.47
C GLU A 47 -29.89 9.68 6.27
N SER A 48 -29.36 8.66 5.59
CA SER A 48 -28.82 7.46 6.26
C SER A 48 -27.50 7.72 7.00
N PHE A 49 -26.77 8.76 6.62
CA PHE A 49 -25.47 9.13 7.20
C PHE A 49 -25.51 10.49 7.94
N ARG A 50 -26.69 11.10 8.05
CA ARG A 50 -26.90 12.37 8.75
C ARG A 50 -26.77 12.19 10.26
N GLN A 51 -26.02 13.07 10.92
CA GLN A 51 -25.98 13.17 12.38
C GLN A 51 -27.04 14.16 12.90
N GLU A 52 -27.29 14.18 14.21
CA GLU A 52 -28.29 15.03 14.87
C GLU A 52 -28.13 16.54 14.56
N ASN A 53 -26.94 16.96 14.12
CA ASN A 53 -26.59 18.35 13.84
C ASN A 53 -26.84 18.76 12.37
N ASP A 54 -27.56 17.95 11.59
CA ASP A 54 -27.85 18.13 10.16
C ASP A 54 -26.66 18.02 9.19
N ASP A 55 -25.45 17.78 9.70
CA ASP A 55 -24.26 17.47 8.91
C ASP A 55 -24.15 15.96 8.59
N THR A 56 -23.81 15.61 7.35
CA THR A 56 -23.44 14.24 6.95
C THR A 56 -21.97 13.97 7.27
N VAL A 57 -21.68 13.77 8.56
CA VAL A 57 -20.30 13.57 9.03
C VAL A 57 -19.92 12.09 9.03
N THR A 58 -18.81 11.78 8.35
CA THR A 58 -18.09 10.49 8.45
C THR A 58 -17.87 10.11 9.92
N ARG A 59 -18.25 8.89 10.32
CA ARG A 59 -17.88 8.39 11.65
C ARG A 59 -16.37 8.32 11.72
N GLN A 60 -15.77 8.94 12.74
CA GLN A 60 -14.32 8.89 12.96
C GLN A 60 -13.95 7.54 13.57
N PHE A 61 -12.84 6.96 13.11
CA PHE A 61 -12.33 5.73 13.67
C PHE A 61 -11.79 5.96 15.10
N ASP A 62 -12.16 5.08 16.03
CA ASP A 62 -11.58 5.01 17.37
C ASP A 62 -11.09 3.57 17.62
N PRO A 63 -9.78 3.35 17.82
CA PRO A 63 -9.24 2.02 18.05
C PRO A 63 -9.72 1.38 19.36
N ASN A 64 -10.35 2.13 20.27
CA ASN A 64 -10.87 1.62 21.54
C ASN A 64 -12.37 1.33 21.49
N ASN A 65 -13.04 1.59 20.36
CA ASN A 65 -14.47 1.37 20.21
C ASN A 65 -14.75 0.02 19.54
N GLU A 66 -15.25 -0.95 20.31
CA GLU A 66 -15.56 -2.30 19.84
C GLU A 66 -16.55 -2.33 18.67
N GLU A 67 -17.54 -1.44 18.63
CA GLU A 67 -18.51 -1.38 17.52
C GLU A 67 -17.82 -1.02 16.20
N LEU A 68 -16.88 -0.07 16.24
CA LEU A 68 -16.13 0.36 15.06
C LEU A 68 -15.11 -0.70 14.61
N LEU A 69 -14.51 -1.43 15.57
CA LEU A 69 -13.64 -2.58 15.28
C LEU A 69 -14.43 -3.71 14.59
N CYS A 70 -15.60 -4.08 15.14
CA CYS A 70 -16.50 -5.06 14.51
C CYS A 70 -17.01 -4.57 13.15
N TYR A 71 -17.26 -3.27 13.01
CA TYR A 71 -17.63 -2.71 11.72
C TYR A 71 -16.51 -2.85 10.69
N ALA A 72 -15.24 -2.64 11.07
CA ALA A 72 -14.10 -2.79 10.16
C ALA A 72 -13.86 -4.25 9.73
N ASP A 73 -14.33 -5.22 10.52
CA ASP A 73 -14.15 -6.64 10.24
C ASP A 73 -14.71 -7.02 8.87
N SER A 74 -13.84 -7.62 8.06
CA SER A 74 -14.06 -7.90 6.64
C SER A 74 -12.90 -8.69 6.04
N THR A 75 -13.14 -9.34 4.89
CA THR A 75 -12.07 -9.95 4.08
C THR A 75 -10.98 -8.93 3.71
N LEU A 76 -11.36 -7.68 3.44
CA LEU A 76 -10.40 -6.61 3.19
C LEU A 76 -9.45 -6.40 4.37
N LEU A 77 -9.98 -6.39 5.61
CA LEU A 77 -9.15 -6.25 6.80
C LEU A 77 -8.18 -7.43 6.93
N THR A 78 -8.65 -8.66 6.73
CA THR A 78 -7.79 -9.85 6.74
C THR A 78 -6.65 -9.71 5.73
N ASN A 79 -6.96 -9.35 4.48
CA ASN A 79 -5.94 -9.20 3.44
C ASN A 79 -4.96 -8.05 3.73
N LEU A 80 -5.42 -6.93 4.28
CA LEU A 80 -4.54 -5.83 4.70
C LEU A 80 -3.61 -6.27 5.84
N LYS A 81 -4.09 -7.09 6.78
CA LYS A 81 -3.26 -7.69 7.83
C LYS A 81 -2.23 -8.67 7.26
N ASP A 82 -2.57 -9.43 6.23
CA ASP A 82 -1.60 -10.31 5.55
C ASP A 82 -0.49 -9.50 4.87
N ILE A 83 -0.82 -8.38 4.21
CA ILE A 83 0.17 -7.45 3.68
C ILE A 83 1.07 -6.92 4.81
N TYR A 84 0.47 -6.51 5.93
CA TYR A 84 1.20 -6.00 7.08
C TYR A 84 2.17 -7.05 7.65
N GLN A 85 1.70 -8.28 7.85
CA GLN A 85 2.51 -9.39 8.35
C GLN A 85 3.70 -9.65 7.42
N PHE A 86 3.44 -9.82 6.12
CA PHE A 86 4.47 -10.02 5.11
C PHE A 86 5.53 -8.90 5.11
N CYS A 87 5.09 -7.65 5.19
CA CYS A 87 5.99 -6.51 5.05
C CYS A 87 6.82 -6.22 6.30
N PHE A 88 6.25 -6.40 7.49
CA PHE A 88 6.76 -5.79 8.72
C PHE A 88 6.92 -6.75 9.91
N VAL A 89 6.37 -7.97 9.84
CA VAL A 89 6.43 -8.94 10.94
C VAL A 89 7.30 -10.14 10.56
N GLU A 90 7.12 -10.64 9.34
CA GLU A 90 7.71 -11.91 8.91
C GLU A 90 9.19 -11.78 8.53
N THR A 91 10.00 -12.67 9.11
CA THR A 91 11.43 -12.78 8.81
C THR A 91 11.67 -13.61 7.56
N ASP A 92 10.94 -14.71 7.39
CA ASP A 92 11.02 -15.57 6.19
C ASP A 92 9.84 -15.28 5.26
N LYS A 93 9.99 -14.19 4.50
CA LYS A 93 8.96 -13.64 3.60
C LYS A 93 8.55 -14.62 2.50
N ARG A 94 9.49 -15.44 2.01
CA ARG A 94 9.21 -16.44 0.97
C ARG A 94 8.36 -17.57 1.54
N LYS A 95 8.72 -18.09 2.71
CA LYS A 95 7.93 -19.12 3.39
C LYS A 95 6.54 -18.61 3.80
N PHE A 96 6.41 -17.37 4.25
CA PHE A 96 5.10 -16.77 4.52
C PHE A 96 4.23 -16.81 3.26
N PHE A 97 4.77 -16.36 2.13
CA PHE A 97 4.03 -16.35 0.86
C PHE A 97 3.65 -17.76 0.40
N ASP A 98 4.57 -18.72 0.51
CA ASP A 98 4.31 -20.13 0.19
C ASP A 98 3.24 -20.74 1.12
N ALA A 99 3.26 -20.42 2.42
CA ALA A 99 2.29 -20.93 3.40
C ALA A 99 0.90 -20.32 3.23
N VAL A 100 0.82 -19.02 2.94
CA VAL A 100 -0.46 -18.37 2.59
C VAL A 100 -0.99 -18.96 1.29
N ALA A 101 -0.12 -19.28 0.33
CA ALA A 101 -0.53 -19.94 -0.90
C ALA A 101 -1.10 -21.35 -0.72
N GLU A 102 -0.68 -22.08 0.32
CA GLU A 102 -1.17 -23.42 0.65
C GLU A 102 -2.42 -23.43 1.55
N GLY A 103 -2.68 -22.36 2.32
CA GLY A 103 -3.72 -22.32 3.35
C GLY A 103 -4.78 -21.25 3.12
N TYR A 104 -5.79 -21.51 2.28
CA TYR A 104 -7.07 -20.74 2.19
C TYR A 104 -6.97 -19.20 2.32
N GLY A 105 -5.92 -18.58 1.75
CA GLY A 105 -5.69 -17.14 1.59
C GLY A 105 -4.84 -16.92 0.34
N ILE A 106 -4.82 -15.73 -0.27
CA ILE A 106 -4.17 -15.42 -1.58
C ILE A 106 -4.55 -16.37 -2.77
N THR A 107 -5.15 -17.56 -2.62
CA THR A 107 -5.00 -18.66 -3.61
C THR A 107 -6.23 -19.47 -3.99
N MET A 108 -7.46 -18.99 -3.81
CA MET A 108 -8.53 -19.55 -4.64
C MET A 108 -8.35 -19.15 -6.12
N GLY A 109 -7.70 -18.01 -6.41
CA GLY A 109 -7.22 -17.65 -7.75
C GLY A 109 -5.94 -16.81 -7.82
N GLY A 110 -5.12 -16.82 -6.78
CA GLY A 110 -3.75 -16.30 -6.80
C GLY A 110 -3.63 -14.81 -6.42
N ILE A 111 -2.41 -14.27 -6.53
CA ILE A 111 -2.12 -12.87 -6.18
C ILE A 111 -3.00 -11.87 -6.96
N ASN A 112 -3.44 -12.21 -8.18
CA ASN A 112 -4.39 -11.40 -8.95
C ASN A 112 -5.75 -11.27 -8.24
N ASP A 113 -6.28 -12.34 -7.65
CA ASP A 113 -7.54 -12.29 -6.88
C ASP A 113 -7.34 -11.53 -5.57
N PHE A 114 -6.25 -11.82 -4.86
CA PHE A 114 -5.89 -11.10 -3.65
C PHE A 114 -5.79 -9.59 -3.87
N LEU A 115 -5.09 -9.15 -4.92
CA LEU A 115 -4.97 -7.74 -5.26
C LEU A 115 -6.32 -7.16 -5.74
N SER A 116 -7.17 -7.96 -6.39
CA SER A 116 -8.52 -7.52 -6.76
C SER A 116 -9.40 -7.26 -5.55
N GLU A 117 -9.32 -8.10 -4.52
CA GLU A 117 -10.08 -7.97 -3.28
C GLU A 117 -9.50 -6.94 -2.30
N THR A 118 -8.25 -6.50 -2.52
CA THR A 118 -7.51 -5.67 -1.55
C THR A 118 -7.10 -4.32 -2.14
N MET A 119 -6.30 -4.35 -3.21
CA MET A 119 -5.76 -3.12 -3.81
C MET A 119 -6.86 -2.34 -4.54
N SER A 120 -7.69 -3.00 -5.33
CA SER A 120 -8.77 -2.32 -6.06
C SER A 120 -9.70 -1.50 -5.16
N PRO A 121 -10.30 -2.04 -4.08
CA PRO A 121 -11.15 -1.22 -3.21
C PRO A 121 -10.38 -0.09 -2.53
N CYS A 122 -9.13 -0.32 -2.09
CA CYS A 122 -8.32 0.73 -1.48
C CYS A 122 -7.96 1.88 -2.43
N LEU A 123 -7.66 1.60 -3.70
CA LEU A 123 -7.37 2.64 -4.70
C LEU A 123 -8.65 3.34 -5.16
N CYS A 124 -9.77 2.62 -5.25
CA CYS A 124 -11.08 3.21 -5.52
C CYS A 124 -11.52 4.16 -4.40
N TYR A 125 -11.22 3.86 -3.13
CA TYR A 125 -11.52 4.74 -2.01
C TYR A 125 -10.96 6.15 -2.22
N GLN A 126 -9.71 6.30 -2.68
CA GLN A 126 -9.14 7.61 -2.96
C GLN A 126 -9.97 8.36 -4.01
N SER A 127 -10.29 7.71 -5.13
CA SER A 127 -11.09 8.34 -6.18
C SER A 127 -12.48 8.72 -5.68
N LEU A 128 -13.12 7.88 -4.87
CA LEU A 128 -14.46 8.17 -4.32
C LEU A 128 -14.41 9.35 -3.35
N SER A 129 -13.43 9.37 -2.44
CA SER A 129 -13.20 10.47 -1.50
C SER A 129 -12.93 11.79 -2.23
N GLU A 130 -12.04 11.79 -3.25
CA GLU A 130 -11.74 12.98 -4.07
C GLU A 130 -12.95 13.52 -4.85
N ASN A 131 -13.95 12.68 -5.14
CA ASN A 131 -15.20 13.08 -5.80
C ASN A 131 -16.31 13.47 -4.81
N GLY A 132 -15.98 13.65 -3.53
CA GLY A 132 -16.93 14.12 -2.51
C GLY A 132 -17.92 13.07 -2.05
N VAL A 133 -17.68 11.78 -2.34
CA VAL A 133 -18.51 10.69 -1.79
C VAL A 133 -18.33 10.59 -0.28
N MET A 134 -17.15 10.92 0.23
CA MET A 134 -16.85 10.93 1.66
C MET A 134 -15.92 12.10 1.99
N GLU A 135 -16.32 12.93 2.95
CA GLU A 135 -15.48 13.96 3.56
C GLU A 135 -14.88 13.42 4.85
N ASP A 136 -13.75 12.74 4.74
CA ASP A 136 -13.00 12.22 5.89
C ASP A 136 -11.64 12.90 6.05
N TYR A 137 -11.03 12.73 7.22
CA TYR A 137 -9.69 13.22 7.51
C TYR A 137 -8.62 12.11 7.37
N TYR A 138 -8.98 11.00 6.73
CA TYR A 138 -8.10 9.86 6.63
C TYR A 138 -7.02 10.15 5.58
N ASP A 139 -5.76 9.95 5.97
CA ASP A 139 -4.62 10.13 5.08
C ASP A 139 -4.52 8.95 4.11
N SER A 140 -5.13 9.09 2.93
CA SER A 140 -5.05 8.12 1.84
C SER A 140 -3.62 7.80 1.39
N SER A 141 -2.62 8.64 1.70
CA SER A 141 -1.22 8.33 1.40
C SER A 141 -0.71 7.10 2.15
N LYS A 142 -1.31 6.76 3.30
CA LYS A 142 -1.00 5.52 4.03
C LYS A 142 -1.30 4.28 3.18
N ILE A 143 -2.39 4.29 2.40
CA ILE A 143 -2.76 3.19 1.50
C ILE A 143 -1.68 3.01 0.44
N HIS A 144 -1.25 4.09 -0.21
CA HIS A 144 -0.18 4.02 -1.21
C HIS A 144 1.11 3.48 -0.61
N ARG A 145 1.52 4.00 0.55
CA ARG A 145 2.74 3.58 1.24
C ARG A 145 2.71 2.10 1.59
N LEU A 146 1.56 1.57 2.02
CA LEU A 146 1.40 0.14 2.30
C LEU A 146 1.61 -0.70 1.03
N PHE A 147 0.95 -0.37 -0.07
CA PHE A 147 1.11 -1.13 -1.32
C PHE A 147 2.49 -0.96 -1.95
N ILE A 148 3.10 0.22 -1.85
CA ILE A 148 4.49 0.42 -2.28
C ILE A 148 5.44 -0.44 -1.44
N ALA A 149 5.24 -0.54 -0.12
CA ALA A 149 6.02 -1.43 0.72
C ALA A 149 5.81 -2.90 0.31
N PHE A 150 4.57 -3.31 0.04
CA PHE A 150 4.24 -4.65 -0.42
C PHE A 150 4.98 -5.03 -1.71
N PHE A 151 4.87 -4.21 -2.76
CA PHE A 151 5.55 -4.47 -4.03
C PHE A 151 7.07 -4.36 -3.93
N ALA A 152 7.59 -3.47 -3.09
CA ALA A 152 9.02 -3.39 -2.82
C ALA A 152 9.53 -4.68 -2.16
N GLN A 153 8.80 -5.22 -1.19
CA GLN A 153 9.14 -6.49 -0.52
C GLN A 153 9.05 -7.68 -1.48
N LEU A 154 8.04 -7.71 -2.37
CA LEU A 154 7.99 -8.71 -3.44
C LEU A 154 9.23 -8.64 -4.34
N LYS A 155 9.68 -7.46 -4.75
CA LYS A 155 10.93 -7.33 -5.51
C LYS A 155 12.16 -7.79 -4.74
N VAL A 156 12.23 -7.54 -3.43
CA VAL A 156 13.33 -8.06 -2.61
C VAL A 156 13.37 -9.59 -2.68
N VAL A 157 12.21 -10.24 -2.57
CA VAL A 157 12.09 -11.72 -2.59
C VAL A 157 12.34 -12.31 -3.98
N TYR A 158 11.76 -11.73 -5.03
CA TYR A 158 11.71 -12.32 -6.37
C TYR A 158 12.68 -11.70 -7.39
N GLY A 159 13.35 -10.59 -7.07
CA GLY A 159 14.25 -9.88 -7.98
C GLY A 159 13.55 -8.77 -8.76
N SER A 160 12.41 -9.10 -9.37
CA SER A 160 11.60 -8.23 -10.22
C SER A 160 10.11 -8.56 -10.03
N LEU A 161 9.23 -7.65 -10.45
CA LEU A 161 7.79 -7.90 -10.65
C LEU A 161 7.47 -8.24 -12.10
N ASP A 162 8.45 -8.18 -13.00
CA ASP A 162 8.31 -8.62 -14.38
C ASP A 162 8.32 -10.15 -14.42
N GLU A 163 7.16 -10.71 -14.78
CA GLU A 163 6.90 -12.15 -14.88
C GLU A 163 7.83 -12.83 -15.91
N GLN A 164 8.36 -12.10 -16.89
CA GLN A 164 9.29 -12.67 -17.87
C GLN A 164 10.71 -12.86 -17.29
N LEU A 165 11.02 -12.15 -16.20
CA LEU A 165 12.37 -12.07 -15.64
C LEU A 165 12.47 -12.71 -14.25
N SER A 166 11.35 -13.10 -13.64
CA SER A 166 11.31 -13.57 -12.27
C SER A 166 10.30 -14.70 -12.06
N SER A 167 10.45 -15.45 -10.96
CA SER A 167 9.46 -16.44 -10.54
C SER A 167 8.36 -15.82 -9.66
N VAL A 168 8.05 -14.55 -9.89
CA VAL A 168 6.98 -13.85 -9.16
C VAL A 168 5.63 -14.42 -9.57
N PRO A 169 4.65 -14.53 -8.66
CA PRO A 169 3.29 -14.89 -9.02
C PRO A 169 2.67 -13.90 -10.03
N ASP A 170 1.82 -14.38 -10.94
CA ASP A 170 1.16 -13.59 -11.98
C ASP A 170 0.32 -12.44 -11.39
N MET A 171 0.68 -11.21 -11.74
CA MET A 171 0.03 -9.96 -11.34
C MET A 171 -0.40 -9.12 -12.56
N SER A 172 -0.47 -9.74 -13.74
CA SER A 172 -0.67 -9.07 -15.03
C SER A 172 -1.93 -8.20 -15.08
N HIS A 173 -3.00 -8.57 -14.35
CA HIS A 173 -4.24 -7.79 -14.28
C HIS A 173 -4.08 -6.44 -13.57
N HIS A 174 -3.01 -6.28 -12.80
CA HIS A 174 -2.81 -5.15 -11.89
C HIS A 174 -1.63 -4.25 -12.27
N LEU A 175 -0.91 -4.54 -13.37
CA LEU A 175 0.28 -3.79 -13.79
C LEU A 175 0.03 -2.28 -13.91
N ALA A 176 -1.12 -1.91 -14.46
CA ALA A 176 -1.54 -0.51 -14.58
C ALA A 176 -1.64 0.20 -13.22
N ASN A 177 -2.19 -0.48 -12.21
CA ASN A 177 -2.33 0.05 -10.85
C ASN A 177 -0.98 0.11 -10.13
N ILE A 178 -0.13 -0.90 -10.31
CA ILE A 178 1.24 -0.95 -9.78
C ILE A 178 2.06 0.23 -10.32
N GLN A 179 2.03 0.44 -11.63
CA GLN A 179 2.73 1.55 -12.28
C GLN A 179 2.17 2.91 -11.86
N ALA A 180 0.85 3.01 -11.66
CA ALA A 180 0.22 4.25 -11.16
C ALA A 180 0.63 4.59 -9.71
N LEU A 181 1.06 3.60 -8.92
CA LEU A 181 1.71 3.82 -7.62
C LEU A 181 3.16 4.36 -7.73
N GLY A 182 3.69 4.45 -8.95
CA GLY A 182 5.08 4.83 -9.22
C GLY A 182 6.07 3.70 -8.96
N VAL A 183 5.61 2.44 -8.98
CA VAL A 183 6.44 1.25 -8.85
C VAL A 183 6.88 0.81 -10.24
N ASP A 184 8.20 0.81 -10.47
CA ASP A 184 8.79 0.19 -11.65
C ASP A 184 8.86 -1.33 -11.47
N LEU A 185 8.62 -2.09 -12.54
CA LEU A 185 8.57 -3.55 -12.44
C LEU A 185 9.96 -4.15 -12.18
N ASN A 186 11.01 -3.54 -12.73
CA ASN A 186 12.35 -4.12 -12.78
C ASN A 186 13.32 -3.50 -11.78
N HIS A 187 13.12 -2.22 -11.45
CA HIS A 187 14.05 -1.47 -10.62
C HIS A 187 13.35 -0.85 -9.41
N PHE A 188 14.11 -0.53 -8.37
CA PHE A 188 13.60 0.15 -7.19
C PHE A 188 13.64 1.67 -7.37
N SER A 189 12.53 2.33 -7.10
CA SER A 189 12.49 3.78 -6.90
C SER A 189 13.03 4.17 -5.52
N PHE A 190 13.41 5.43 -5.33
CA PHE A 190 13.77 5.92 -4.00
C PHE A 190 12.64 5.83 -2.99
N ARG A 191 11.39 5.85 -3.45
CA ARG A 191 10.21 5.66 -2.61
C ARG A 191 10.18 4.27 -2.00
N GLU A 192 10.44 3.25 -2.81
CA GLU A 192 10.51 1.87 -2.36
C GLU A 192 11.68 1.66 -1.40
N ILE A 193 12.85 2.20 -1.72
CA ILE A 193 13.99 2.18 -0.79
C ILE A 193 13.66 2.91 0.53
N THR A 194 12.88 3.99 0.49
CA THR A 194 12.41 4.69 1.71
C THR A 194 11.56 3.75 2.57
N MET A 195 10.60 3.05 1.97
CA MET A 195 9.75 2.08 2.67
C MET A 195 10.56 0.92 3.27
N LEU A 196 11.57 0.41 2.54
CA LEU A 196 12.37 -0.73 2.99
C LEU A 196 13.45 -0.38 4.02
N SER A 197 13.90 0.87 4.08
CA SER A 197 15.08 1.27 4.86
C SER A 197 14.78 1.90 6.22
N GLY A 198 13.51 2.23 6.49
CA GLY A 198 13.10 2.98 7.68
C GLY A 198 13.57 4.44 7.69
N TYR A 199 14.11 4.96 6.58
CA TYR A 199 14.40 6.38 6.45
C TYR A 199 13.11 7.19 6.48
N LYS A 200 13.15 8.34 7.17
CA LYS A 200 11.97 9.20 7.35
C LYS A 200 11.41 9.81 6.05
N THR A 201 12.25 10.05 5.05
CA THR A 201 11.84 10.77 3.83
C THR A 201 12.52 10.25 2.57
N GLU A 202 11.82 10.37 1.43
CA GLU A 202 12.36 10.12 0.09
C GLU A 202 13.58 10.98 -0.21
N ARG A 203 13.56 12.25 0.21
CA ARG A 203 14.69 13.16 0.07
C ARG A 203 15.94 12.65 0.77
N ALA A 204 15.81 12.07 1.97
CA ALA A 204 16.95 11.54 2.71
C ALA A 204 17.58 10.35 1.98
N VAL A 205 16.78 9.47 1.38
CA VAL A 205 17.27 8.37 0.53
C VAL A 205 17.92 8.89 -0.75
N ARG A 206 17.30 9.87 -1.42
CA ARG A 206 17.87 10.49 -2.62
C ARG A 206 19.26 11.08 -2.38
N ASN A 207 19.49 11.67 -1.20
CA ASN A 207 20.80 12.19 -0.82
C ASN A 207 21.86 11.08 -0.72
N LEU A 208 21.49 9.81 -0.51
CA LEU A 208 22.43 8.69 -0.49
C LEU A 208 23.05 8.42 -1.86
N ALA A 209 22.42 8.85 -2.95
CA ALA A 209 22.99 8.77 -4.30
C ALA A 209 23.99 9.91 -4.60
N SER A 210 24.16 10.87 -3.68
CA SER A 210 25.06 12.01 -3.88
C SER A 210 26.55 11.57 -3.91
N PRO A 211 27.38 12.19 -4.77
CA PRO A 211 28.84 12.03 -4.72
C PRO A 211 29.49 12.44 -3.40
N SER A 212 28.80 13.23 -2.56
CA SER A 212 29.26 13.61 -1.22
C SER A 212 29.00 12.54 -0.16
N THR A 213 28.14 11.56 -0.43
CA THR A 213 27.85 10.47 0.51
C THR A 213 29.03 9.50 0.57
N PRO A 214 29.54 9.11 1.75
CA PRO A 214 30.64 8.15 1.87
C PRO A 214 30.39 6.87 1.08
N ALA A 215 31.40 6.35 0.38
CA ALA A 215 31.24 5.24 -0.56
C ALA A 215 30.56 4.00 0.05
N HIS A 216 30.87 3.67 1.30
CA HIS A 216 30.27 2.53 2.01
C HIS A 216 28.77 2.69 2.33
N ARG A 217 28.24 3.92 2.29
CA ARG A 217 26.82 4.24 2.52
C ARG A 217 26.08 4.66 1.24
N ARG A 218 26.81 4.87 0.16
CA ARG A 218 26.26 5.39 -1.10
C ARG A 218 25.41 4.32 -1.78
N ILE A 219 24.29 4.76 -2.35
CA ILE A 219 23.45 3.95 -3.24
C ILE A 219 23.81 4.29 -4.68
N SER A 220 24.10 3.26 -5.47
CA SER A 220 24.33 3.35 -6.91
C SER A 220 23.00 3.47 -7.63
N ILE A 221 22.95 4.29 -8.67
CA ILE A 221 21.70 4.63 -9.35
C ILE A 221 21.78 4.38 -10.85
N ILE A 222 20.64 4.02 -11.42
CA ILE A 222 20.38 3.92 -12.86
C ILE A 222 19.54 5.15 -13.23
N LYS A 223 19.88 5.81 -14.33
CA LYS A 223 19.12 6.95 -14.86
C LYS A 223 18.45 6.55 -16.16
N GLU A 224 17.12 6.63 -16.18
CA GLU A 224 16.30 6.37 -17.37
C GLU A 224 15.43 7.60 -17.65
N GLY A 225 15.86 8.42 -18.60
CA GLY A 225 15.23 9.70 -18.89
C GLY A 225 15.24 10.62 -17.66
N ARG A 226 14.05 10.94 -17.13
CA ARG A 226 13.88 11.77 -15.93
C ARG A 226 13.81 10.95 -14.63
N ASN A 227 13.73 9.63 -14.74
CA ASN A 227 13.58 8.75 -13.60
C ASN A 227 14.94 8.27 -13.12
N THR A 228 15.03 8.04 -11.81
CA THR A 228 16.22 7.50 -11.16
C THR A 228 15.81 6.29 -10.36
N TYR A 229 16.50 5.18 -10.62
CA TYR A 229 16.22 3.89 -10.02
C TYR A 229 17.47 3.29 -9.39
N VAL A 230 17.27 2.17 -8.70
CA VAL A 230 18.29 1.34 -8.06
C VAL A 230 18.08 -0.09 -8.55
N SER A 231 19.14 -0.79 -8.98
CA SER A 231 19.02 -2.20 -9.36
C SER A 231 18.70 -3.07 -8.15
N HIS A 232 18.16 -4.26 -8.39
CA HIS A 232 17.89 -5.22 -7.31
C HIS A 232 19.15 -5.57 -6.51
N ASP A 233 20.24 -5.95 -7.18
CA ASP A 233 21.52 -6.28 -6.52
C ASP A 233 22.01 -5.16 -5.59
N GLU A 234 21.89 -3.91 -6.06
CA GLU A 234 22.32 -2.75 -5.28
C GLU A 234 21.38 -2.47 -4.11
N ALA A 235 20.06 -2.59 -4.32
CA ALA A 235 19.07 -2.43 -3.25
C ALA A 235 19.29 -3.46 -2.14
N VAL A 236 19.42 -4.75 -2.49
CA VAL A 236 19.67 -5.83 -1.52
C VAL A 236 21.00 -5.62 -0.81
N ARG A 237 22.10 -5.41 -1.55
CA ARG A 237 23.42 -5.15 -0.95
C ARG A 237 23.35 -3.99 0.05
N TRP A 238 22.72 -2.88 -0.34
CA TRP A 238 22.66 -1.69 0.49
C TRP A 238 21.78 -1.88 1.73
N LEU A 239 20.61 -2.52 1.58
CA LEU A 239 19.69 -2.86 2.68
C LEU A 239 20.34 -3.84 3.66
N SER A 240 21.06 -4.86 3.20
CA SER A 240 21.77 -5.77 4.11
C SER A 240 22.93 -5.10 4.85
N SER A 241 23.57 -4.09 4.25
CA SER A 241 24.73 -3.40 4.85
C SER A 241 24.33 -2.28 5.82
N ASN A 242 23.14 -1.70 5.67
CA ASN A 242 22.71 -0.49 6.40
C ASN A 242 21.34 -0.63 7.08
N GLY A 243 20.58 -1.66 6.76
CA GLY A 243 19.28 -1.96 7.35
C GLY A 243 19.48 -2.55 8.74
N LYS A 244 18.91 -1.89 9.74
CA LYS A 244 18.58 -2.58 10.99
C LYS A 244 17.43 -3.53 10.66
N SER A 245 17.75 -4.82 10.58
CA SER A 245 16.87 -5.99 10.33
C SER A 245 16.03 -5.98 9.04
N MET A 246 16.33 -6.92 8.12
CA MET A 246 15.34 -7.48 7.20
C MET A 246 14.30 -8.29 7.97
#